data_AF-A0A9D6S347-F1
#
_entry.id   AF-A0A9D6S347-F1
#
_cell.length_a   1.000
_cell.length_b   1.000
_cell.length_c   1.000
_cell.angle_alpha   90.00
_cell.angle_beta   90.00
_cell.angle_gamma   90.00
#
_symmetry.space_group_name_H-M   'P 1'
#
loop_
_entity.id
_entity.type
_entity.pdbx_description
1 polymer ?
#
loop_
_entity_poly.entity_id
_entity_poly.type
_entity_poly.pdbx_seq_one_letter_code
_entity_poly.pdbx_strand_id
1 'polypeptide(L)'
;MYRVLAQSIQLPGDNGPVPITGIPGFKYGDVGSIVTGAIPFVIAFAGFGLLLMLIRAGYSFLTSAGDAKKLEEGKQRLTNAIVGFVVIFVAYWMVILIGKIFGVVEIQSIFK
;
A
#
# COMPACT_ATOMS: atom_id res chain seq x y z
N MET A 1 37.08 -19.93 29.71
CA MET A 1 36.41 -19.13 30.74
C MET A 1 36.59 -17.65 30.41
N TYR A 2 35.66 -17.03 29.66
CA TYR A 2 35.42 -15.58 29.62
C TYR A 2 34.04 -15.35 28.96
N ARG A 3 32.98 -15.26 29.78
CA ARG A 3 31.68 -14.69 29.39
C ARG A 3 31.53 -13.39 30.15
N VAL A 4 31.82 -12.29 29.47
CA VAL A 4 31.64 -10.90 29.88
C VAL A 4 31.59 -10.19 28.52
N LEU A 5 30.50 -9.60 28.04
CA LEU A 5 29.85 -8.38 28.54
C LEU A 5 28.46 -8.17 27.88
N ALA A 6 27.54 -9.11 27.98
CA ALA A 6 26.15 -8.87 27.59
C ALA A 6 25.21 -9.45 28.64
N GLN A 7 25.37 -8.95 29.86
CA GLN A 7 24.34 -9.08 30.89
C GLN A 7 23.14 -8.29 30.37
N SER A 8 22.12 -9.01 29.91
CA SER A 8 20.82 -8.43 29.60
C SER A 8 20.39 -7.58 30.79
N ILE A 9 20.32 -6.26 30.59
CA ILE A 9 19.65 -5.37 31.55
C ILE A 9 18.17 -5.79 31.51
N GLN A 10 17.82 -6.66 32.46
CA GLN A 10 16.45 -7.05 32.73
C GLN A 10 15.82 -5.86 33.44
N LEU A 11 14.86 -5.23 32.77
CA LEU A 11 14.04 -4.19 33.37
C LEU A 11 13.16 -4.86 34.44
N PRO A 12 12.93 -4.21 35.59
CA PRO A 12 12.01 -4.72 36.60
C PRO A 12 10.63 -4.99 35.98
N GLY A 13 10.26 -6.26 35.87
CA GLY A 13 8.96 -6.71 35.32
C GLY A 13 9.01 -7.58 34.05
N ASP A 14 10.17 -7.78 33.42
CA ASP A 14 10.29 -8.68 32.25
C ASP A 14 11.55 -9.54 32.30
N ASN A 15 11.41 -10.86 32.14
CA ASN A 15 12.47 -11.86 32.37
C ASN A 15 13.09 -12.41 31.07
N GLY A 16 12.80 -11.78 29.93
CA GLY A 16 13.38 -12.12 28.63
C GLY A 16 14.30 -11.02 28.09
N PRO A 17 15.17 -11.33 27.11
CA PRO A 17 15.74 -10.30 26.26
C PRO A 17 14.58 -9.55 25.61
N VAL A 18 14.36 -8.28 25.97
CA VAL A 18 13.37 -7.44 25.30
C VAL A 18 13.83 -7.31 23.85
N PRO A 19 13.10 -7.87 22.87
CA PRO A 19 13.52 -7.73 21.48
C PRO A 19 13.43 -6.26 21.12
N ILE A 20 14.51 -5.68 20.61
CA ILE A 20 14.43 -4.40 19.89
C ILE A 20 13.74 -4.71 18.56
N THR A 21 12.42 -4.89 18.61
CA THR A 21 11.58 -4.84 17.43
C THR A 21 11.60 -3.40 16.97
N GLY A 22 12.22 -3.13 15.82
CA GLY A 22 12.15 -1.83 15.15
C GLY A 22 10.70 -1.40 14.90
N ILE A 23 10.55 -0.21 14.31
CA ILE A 23 9.24 0.42 14.06
C ILE A 23 8.24 -0.63 13.53
N PRO A 24 7.08 -0.82 14.20
CA PRO A 24 6.09 -1.80 13.76
C PRO A 24 5.69 -1.52 12.31
N GLY A 25 5.93 -2.49 11.43
CA GLY A 25 5.77 -2.37 9.97
C GLY A 25 7.06 -2.46 9.16
N PHE A 26 8.23 -2.31 9.79
CA PHE A 26 9.53 -2.47 9.12
C PHE A 26 10.29 -3.66 9.70
N LYS A 27 10.08 -4.84 9.10
CA LYS A 27 10.94 -6.01 9.35
C LYS A 27 12.23 -5.83 8.55
N TYR A 28 13.36 -5.64 9.23
CA TYR A 28 14.67 -5.51 8.59
C TYR A 28 15.33 -6.90 8.52
N GLY A 29 15.30 -7.52 7.34
CA GLY A 29 15.93 -8.84 7.14
C GLY A 29 15.76 -9.44 5.74
N ASP A 30 14.70 -9.05 5.02
CA ASP A 30 14.42 -9.54 3.67
C ASP A 30 13.81 -8.44 2.79
N VAL A 31 14.08 -8.47 1.48
CA VAL A 31 13.49 -7.53 0.51
C VAL A 31 11.96 -7.60 0.54
N GLY A 32 11.39 -8.78 0.79
CA GLY A 32 9.95 -8.97 0.95
C GLY A 32 9.38 -8.18 2.13
N SER A 33 10.14 -8.02 3.21
CA SER A 33 9.71 -7.31 4.42
C SER A 33 9.67 -5.79 4.24
N ILE A 34 10.60 -5.23 3.46
CA ILE A 34 10.61 -3.80 3.12
C ILE A 34 9.41 -3.47 2.21
N VAL A 35 9.14 -4.32 1.23
CA VAL A 35 7.99 -4.16 0.33
C VAL A 35 6.68 -4.24 1.12
N THR A 36 6.57 -5.21 2.02
CA THR A 36 5.38 -5.39 2.88
C THR A 36 5.05 -4.14 3.70
N GLY A 37 6.06 -3.47 4.27
CA GLY A 37 5.86 -2.21 5.00
C GLY A 37 5.51 -1.01 4.12
N ALA A 38 5.98 -0.98 2.87
CA ALA A 38 5.73 0.12 1.93
C ALA A 38 4.37 0.06 1.23
N ILE A 39 3.85 -1.15 0.97
CA ILE A 39 2.56 -1.39 0.29
C ILE A 39 1.40 -0.57 0.89
N PRO A 40 1.12 -0.58 2.21
CA PRO A 40 -0.03 0.16 2.77
C PRO A 40 0.09 1.68 2.54
N PHE A 41 1.30 2.22 2.59
CA PHE A 41 1.54 3.63 2.28
C PHE A 41 1.25 3.93 0.80
N VAL A 42 1.74 3.09 -0.11
CA VAL A 42 1.49 3.25 -1.55
C VAL A 42 -0.02 3.18 -1.86
N ILE A 43 -0.74 2.24 -1.25
CA ILE A 43 -2.20 2.11 -1.46
C ILE A 43 -2.94 3.35 -0.93
N ALA A 44 -2.57 3.87 0.23
CA ALA A 44 -3.17 5.09 0.78
C ALA A 44 -2.98 6.30 -0.15
N PHE A 45 -1.76 6.49 -0.67
CA PHE A 45 -1.46 7.55 -1.64
C PHE A 45 -2.15 7.33 -2.99
N ALA A 46 -2.21 6.09 -3.47
CA ALA A 46 -2.90 5.75 -4.71
C ALA A 46 -4.40 6.03 -4.62
N GLY A 47 -5.04 5.64 -3.52
CA GLY A 47 -6.46 5.93 -3.28
C GLY A 47 -6.75 7.43 -3.21
N PHE A 48 -5.92 8.19 -2.50
CA PHE A 48 -6.03 9.65 -2.44
C PHE A 48 -5.84 10.30 -3.82
N GLY A 49 -4.82 9.88 -4.57
CA GLY A 49 -4.57 10.37 -5.93
C GLY A 49 -5.73 10.06 -6.89
N LEU A 50 -6.31 8.87 -6.79
CA LEU A 50 -7.46 8.47 -7.60
C LEU A 50 -8.68 9.34 -7.31
N LEU A 51 -8.96 9.63 -6.04
CA LEU A 51 -10.05 10.51 -5.64
C LEU A 51 -9.91 11.90 -6.29
N LEU A 52 -8.71 12.50 -6.22
CA LEU A 52 -8.43 13.80 -6.83
C LEU A 52 -8.61 13.78 -8.35
N MET A 53 -8.14 12.71 -9.00
CA MET A 53 -8.26 12.54 -10.45
C MET A 53 -9.74 12.39 -10.86
N LEU A 54 -10.54 11.66 -10.08
CA LEU A 54 -11.97 11.49 -10.32
C LEU A 54 -12.73 12.81 -10.18
N ILE A 55 -12.44 13.60 -9.14
CA ILE A 55 -13.04 14.94 -8.95
C ILE A 55 -12.71 15.84 -10.14
N ARG A 56 -11.44 15.89 -10.55
CA ARG A 56 -11.00 16.73 -11.67
C ARG A 56 -11.58 16.27 -13.01
N ALA A 57 -11.69 14.97 -13.23
CA ALA A 57 -12.31 14.39 -14.42
C ALA A 57 -13.81 14.68 -14.47
N GLY A 58 -14.52 14.48 -13.35
CA GLY A 58 -15.95 14.78 -13.22
C GLY A 58 -16.25 16.27 -13.43
N TYR A 59 -15.46 17.16 -12.84
CA TYR A 59 -15.59 18.60 -13.04
C TYR A 59 -15.33 18.99 -14.51
N SER A 60 -14.26 18.46 -15.12
CA SER A 60 -13.98 18.70 -16.55
C SER A 60 -15.12 18.20 -17.43
N PHE A 61 -15.74 17.06 -17.12
CA PHE A 61 -16.85 16.51 -17.89
C PHE A 61 -18.12 17.35 -17.75
N LEU A 62 -18.50 17.73 -16.53
CA LEU A 62 -19.71 18.53 -16.25
C LEU A 62 -19.62 19.95 -16.82
N THR A 63 -18.45 20.60 -16.72
CA THR A 63 -18.28 21.98 -17.20
C THR A 63 -18.13 22.07 -18.73
N SER A 64 -18.09 20.94 -19.44
CA SER A 64 -17.92 20.89 -20.90
C SER A 64 -19.25 20.93 -21.67
N ALA A 65 -20.37 21.17 -20.99
CA ALA A 65 -21.74 21.06 -21.49
C ALA A 65 -22.16 22.03 -22.64
N GLY A 66 -21.22 22.62 -23.37
CA GLY A 66 -21.51 23.51 -24.51
C GLY A 66 -20.45 23.53 -25.61
N ASP A 67 -19.34 22.80 -25.47
CA ASP A 67 -18.25 22.76 -26.45
C ASP A 67 -17.84 21.30 -26.71
N ALA A 68 -18.06 20.82 -27.94
CA ALA A 68 -17.83 19.43 -28.32
C ALA A 68 -16.39 18.98 -28.06
N LYS A 69 -15.41 19.88 -28.22
CA LYS A 69 -13.99 19.56 -28.01
C LYS A 69 -13.69 19.30 -26.54
N LYS A 70 -14.24 20.13 -25.66
CA LYS A 70 -14.07 19.96 -24.20
C LYS A 70 -14.83 18.74 -23.70
N LEU A 71 -15.97 18.42 -24.31
CA LEU A 71 -16.77 17.24 -23.96
C LEU A 71 -16.00 15.95 -24.26
N GLU A 72 -15.32 15.89 -25.40
CA GLU A 72 -14.51 14.74 -25.80
C GLU A 72 -13.27 14.57 -24.91
N GLU A 73 -12.58 15.67 -24.58
CA GLU A 73 -11.50 15.65 -23.58
C GLU A 73 -11.99 15.21 -22.20
N GLY A 74 -13.16 15.70 -21.76
CA GLY A 74 -13.77 15.33 -20.49
C GLY A 74 -14.09 13.84 -20.43
N LYS A 75 -14.63 13.27 -21.52
CA LYS A 75 -14.89 11.83 -21.67
C LYS A 75 -13.61 11.01 -21.62
N GLN A 76 -12.55 11.43 -22.32
CA GLN A 76 -11.25 10.75 -22.25
C GLN A 76 -10.68 10.78 -20.83
N ARG A 77 -10.70 11.93 -20.15
CA ARG A 77 -10.23 12.05 -18.76
C ARG A 77 -11.03 11.17 -17.82
N LEU A 78 -12.35 11.11 -17.98
CA LEU A 78 -13.22 10.24 -17.18
C LEU A 78 -12.93 8.76 -17.44
N THR A 79 -12.76 8.38 -18.70
CA THR A 79 -12.39 7.01 -19.08
C THR A 79 -11.05 6.61 -18.46
N ASN A 80 -10.05 7.48 -18.51
CA ASN A 80 -8.74 7.21 -17.92
C ASN A 80 -8.81 7.07 -16.39
N ALA A 81 -9.63 7.88 -15.72
CA ALA A 81 -9.86 7.75 -14.27
C ALA A 81 -10.54 6.41 -13.92
N ILE A 82 -11.53 5.99 -14.70
CA ILE A 82 -12.20 4.69 -14.53
C ILE A 82 -11.23 3.54 -14.78
N VAL A 83 -10.41 3.62 -15.83
CA VAL A 83 -9.39 2.60 -16.10
C VAL A 83 -8.39 2.50 -14.94
N GLY A 84 -7.92 3.62 -14.40
CA GLY A 84 -7.05 3.63 -13.22
C GLY A 84 -7.69 2.96 -12.00
N PHE A 85 -8.99 3.19 -11.78
CA PHE A 85 -9.75 2.51 -10.73
C PHE A 85 -9.81 1.01 -10.94
N VAL A 86 -10.14 0.57 -12.16
CA VAL A 86 -10.20 -0.85 -12.51
C VAL A 86 -8.83 -1.51 -12.34
N VAL A 87 -7.73 -0.84 -12.70
CA VAL A 87 -6.38 -1.39 -12.54
C VAL A 87 -6.06 -1.63 -11.06
N ILE A 88 -6.36 -0.69 -10.16
CA ILE A 88 -6.13 -0.89 -8.72
C ILE A 88 -7.00 -2.03 -8.18
N PHE A 89 -8.25 -2.10 -8.64
CA PHE A 89 -9.15 -3.19 -8.27
C PHE A 89 -8.58 -4.54 -8.71
N VAL A 90 -8.20 -4.69 -9.97
CA VAL A 90 -7.61 -5.94 -10.51
C VAL A 90 -6.27 -6.28 -9.83
N ALA A 91 -5.43 -5.28 -9.55
CA ALA A 91 -4.17 -5.47 -8.87
C ALA A 91 -4.34 -6.10 -7.48
N TYR A 92 -5.36 -5.68 -6.72
CA TYR A 92 -5.68 -6.29 -5.42
C TYR A 92 -5.98 -7.80 -5.56
N TRP A 93 -6.84 -8.16 -6.51
CA TRP A 93 -7.16 -9.57 -6.78
C TRP A 93 -5.93 -10.37 -7.25
N MET A 94 -5.10 -9.75 -8.10
CA MET A 94 -3.88 -10.37 -8.60
C MET A 94 -2.89 -10.67 -7.48
N VAL A 95 -2.68 -9.73 -6.55
CA VAL A 95 -1.78 -9.89 -5.40
C VAL A 95 -2.27 -11.00 -4.47
N ILE A 96 -3.58 -11.10 -4.24
CA ILE A 96 -4.15 -12.19 -3.43
C ILE A 96 -3.94 -13.54 -4.11
N LEU A 97 -4.17 -13.63 -5.42
CA LEU A 97 -4.01 -14.87 -6.17
C LEU A 97 -2.55 -15.33 -6.16
N ILE A 98 -1.61 -14.41 -6.39
CA ILE A 98 -0.16 -14.67 -6.28
C ILE A 98 0.18 -15.10 -4.85
N GLY A 99 -0.28 -14.40 -3.82
CA GLY A 99 -0.02 -14.77 -2.43
C GLY A 99 -0.52 -16.18 -2.08
N LYS A 100 -1.66 -16.60 -2.65
CA LYS A 100 -2.18 -17.97 -2.48
C LYS A 100 -1.34 -19.02 -3.22
N ILE A 101 -0.90 -18.74 -4.45
CA ILE A 101 -0.10 -19.68 -5.25
C ILE A 101 1.30 -19.87 -4.65
N PHE A 102 1.93 -18.78 -4.20
CA PHE A 102 3.29 -18.81 -3.63
C PHE A 102 3.30 -19.17 -2.13
N GLY A 103 2.14 -19.35 -1.49
CA GLY A 103 2.05 -19.73 -0.08
C GLY A 103 2.57 -18.68 0.91
N VAL A 104 2.77 -17.43 0.45
CA VAL A 104 3.32 -16.35 1.27
C VAL A 104 2.20 -15.75 2.11
N VAL A 105 2.09 -16.25 3.35
CA VAL A 105 1.12 -15.77 4.35
C VAL A 105 1.36 -14.29 4.71
N GLU A 106 2.59 -13.81 4.58
CA GLU A 106 2.97 -12.41 4.86
C GLU A 106 2.18 -11.41 3.99
N ILE A 107 2.02 -11.69 2.68
CA ILE A 107 1.26 -10.81 1.76
C ILE A 107 -0.23 -10.80 2.15
N GLN A 108 -0.77 -11.94 2.59
CA GLN A 108 -2.15 -12.04 3.06
C GLN A 108 -2.38 -11.25 4.36
N SER A 109 -1.34 -11.06 5.18
CA SER A 109 -1.44 -10.28 6.43
C SER A 109 -1.58 -8.77 6.21
N ILE A 110 -1.08 -8.22 5.10
CA ILE A 110 -1.22 -6.79 4.76
C ILE A 110 -2.68 -6.44 4.44
N PHE A 111 -3.41 -7.38 3.84
CA PHE A 111 -4.76 -7.18 3.34
C PHE A 111 -5.83 -7.77 4.26
N LYS A 112 -5.50 -8.04 5.53
CA LYS A 112 -6.43 -8.58 6.53
C LYS A 112 -7.13 -7.47 7.31
#